data_AF-A0A8X7VU25-F1
#
_entry.id   AF-A0A8X7VU25-F1
#
_cell.length_a   1.000
_cell.length_b   1.000
_cell.length_c   1.000
_cell.angle_alpha   90.00
_cell.angle_beta   90.00
_cell.angle_gamma   90.00
#
_symmetry.space_group_name_H-M   'P 1'
#
loop_
_entity.id
_entity.type
_entity.pdbx_description
1 polymer ?
#
loop_
_entity_poly.entity_id
_entity_poly.type
_entity_poly.pdbx_seq_one_letter_code
_entity_poly.pdbx_strand_id
1 'polypeptide(L)'
;MKMSRLFKKHPDIAVNFKPKNQLVKTTYMTILLHLIETLKKPPHSISETEVWIAGNELIELTEAGFKLDWLKTKLQKKKTVSDIIELNKKWNSEQV
;
A
#
# COMPACT_ATOMS: atom_id res chain seq x y z
N MET A 1 1.31 8.66 -11.78
CA MET A 1 0.05 8.32 -12.49
C MET A 1 -0.96 9.31 -11.99
N LYS A 2 -1.68 10.04 -12.85
CA LYS A 2 -2.66 11.04 -12.38
C LYS A 2 -3.83 10.33 -11.69
N MET A 3 -4.34 10.88 -10.58
CA MET A 3 -5.49 10.35 -9.84
C MET A 3 -6.72 10.14 -10.72
N SER A 4 -6.98 11.05 -11.67
CA SER A 4 -8.07 10.88 -12.65
C SER A 4 -7.96 9.61 -13.50
N ARG A 5 -6.74 9.12 -13.80
CA ARG A 5 -6.56 7.85 -14.51
C ARG A 5 -6.76 6.65 -13.59
N LEU A 6 -6.46 6.80 -12.29
CA LEU A 6 -6.68 5.76 -11.29
C LEU A 6 -8.16 5.45 -11.18
N PHE A 7 -8.99 6.47 -10.96
CA PHE A 7 -10.44 6.29 -10.85
C PHE A 7 -11.07 5.79 -12.16
N LYS A 8 -10.50 6.10 -13.33
CA LYS A 8 -10.96 5.51 -14.59
C LYS A 8 -10.65 4.02 -14.70
N LYS A 9 -9.51 3.56 -14.18
CA LYS A 9 -9.10 2.14 -14.20
C LYS A 9 -9.77 1.33 -13.09
N HIS A 10 -10.03 1.95 -11.96
CA HIS A 10 -10.61 1.36 -10.76
C HIS A 10 -11.76 2.27 -10.27
N PRO A 11 -12.91 2.27 -10.97
CA PRO A 11 -14.02 3.18 -10.66
C PRO A 11 -14.65 2.93 -9.28
N ASP A 12 -14.50 1.72 -8.75
CA ASP A 12 -15.03 1.30 -7.46
C ASP A 12 -14.05 1.50 -6.29
N ILE A 13 -12.84 2.00 -6.54
CA ILE A 13 -11.74 2.11 -5.56
C ILE A 13 -12.12 2.85 -4.28
N ALA A 14 -13.08 3.79 -4.34
CA ALA A 14 -13.49 4.64 -3.23
C ALA A 14 -15.01 4.63 -3.02
N VAL A 15 -15.73 3.60 -3.49
CA VAL A 15 -17.20 3.57 -3.47
C VAL A 15 -17.78 3.58 -2.05
N ASN A 16 -17.06 2.99 -1.08
CA ASN A 16 -17.48 2.98 0.33
C ASN A 16 -16.84 4.13 1.13
N PHE A 17 -15.92 4.88 0.54
CA PHE A 17 -15.28 6.04 1.16
C PHE A 17 -16.21 7.27 1.08
N LYS A 18 -16.92 7.57 2.18
CA LYS A 18 -17.95 8.63 2.23
C LYS A 18 -17.73 9.70 3.31
N PRO A 19 -16.52 10.25 3.51
CA PRO A 19 -16.35 11.34 4.47
C PRO A 19 -17.06 12.62 3.98
N LYS A 20 -17.62 13.38 4.92
CA LYS A 20 -18.23 14.69 4.62
C LYS A 20 -17.22 15.83 4.66
N ASN A 21 -16.22 15.72 5.52
CA ASN A 21 -15.20 16.74 5.74
C ASN A 21 -14.17 16.76 4.58
N GLN A 22 -13.89 17.94 4.03
CA GLN A 22 -12.96 18.10 2.91
C GLN A 22 -11.50 17.87 3.29
N LEU A 23 -11.08 18.29 4.49
CA LEU A 23 -9.73 18.02 4.99
C LEU A 23 -9.50 16.50 5.09
N VAL A 24 -10.49 15.76 5.62
CA VAL A 24 -10.43 14.30 5.69
C VAL A 24 -10.29 13.68 4.29
N LYS A 25 -11.05 14.16 3.30
CA LYS A 25 -10.90 13.70 1.91
C LYS A 25 -9.48 13.93 1.40
N THR A 26 -8.93 15.12 1.60
CA THR A 26 -7.58 15.47 1.16
C THR A 26 -6.53 14.57 1.81
N THR A 27 -6.63 14.33 3.12
CA THR A 27 -5.69 13.46 3.85
C THR A 27 -5.66 12.06 3.25
N TYR A 28 -6.81 11.40 3.09
CA TYR A 28 -6.85 10.06 2.51
C TYR A 28 -6.40 10.02 1.04
N MET A 29 -6.67 11.06 0.26
CA MET A 29 -6.18 11.13 -1.13
C MET A 29 -4.65 11.28 -1.19
N THR A 30 -4.05 12.00 -0.23
CA THR A 30 -2.60 12.10 -0.08
C THR A 30 -1.98 10.75 0.29
N ILE A 31 -2.58 10.02 1.23
CA ILE A 31 -2.13 8.67 1.63
C ILE A 31 -2.21 7.71 0.43
N LEU A 32 -3.33 7.70 -0.30
CA LEU A 32 -3.49 6.88 -1.49
C LEU A 32 -2.47 7.22 -2.59
N LEU A 33 -2.16 8.51 -2.77
CA LEU A 33 -1.14 8.94 -3.73
C LEU A 33 0.24 8.42 -3.31
N HIS A 34 0.62 8.59 -2.04
CA HIS A 34 1.89 8.14 -1.51
C HIS A 34 2.05 6.62 -1.66
N LEU A 35 1.05 5.84 -1.28
CA LEU A 35 1.01 4.38 -1.49
C LEU A 35 1.26 3.98 -2.94
N ILE A 36 0.60 4.66 -3.89
CA ILE A 36 0.77 4.38 -5.33
C ILE A 36 2.18 4.74 -5.80
N GLU A 37 2.75 5.85 -5.32
CA GLU A 37 4.09 6.28 -5.67
C GLU A 37 5.14 5.30 -5.17
N THR A 38 5.04 4.87 -3.90
CA THR A 38 5.87 3.82 -3.31
C THR A 38 5.79 2.54 -4.14
N LEU A 39 4.59 2.07 -4.47
CA LEU A 39 4.39 0.85 -5.27
C LEU A 39 4.80 0.98 -6.75
N LYS A 40 5.07 2.20 -7.24
CA LYS A 40 5.59 2.42 -8.60
C LYS A 40 7.12 2.38 -8.67
N LYS A 41 7.83 2.49 -7.54
CA LYS A 41 9.29 2.34 -7.49
C LYS A 41 9.71 0.93 -7.93
N PRO A 42 10.88 0.77 -8.57
CA PRO A 42 11.49 -0.55 -8.80
C PRO A 42 11.57 -1.38 -7.51
N PRO A 43 11.40 -2.72 -7.53
CA PRO A 43 11.47 -3.54 -6.32
C PRO A 43 12.74 -3.31 -5.50
N HIS A 44 13.90 -3.28 -6.17
CA HIS A 44 15.21 -3.07 -5.56
C HIS A 44 15.45 -1.67 -4.98
N SER A 45 14.53 -0.72 -5.18
CA SER A 45 14.66 0.66 -4.69
C SER A 45 13.62 1.02 -3.63
N ILE A 46 12.88 0.03 -3.12
CA ILE A 46 11.94 0.22 -2.00
C ILE A 46 12.62 -0.38 -0.78
N SER A 47 12.80 0.42 0.26
CA SER A 47 13.34 -0.02 1.55
C SER A 47 12.32 -0.83 2.36
N GLU A 48 12.78 -1.62 3.32
CA GLU A 48 11.90 -2.32 4.27
C GLU A 48 10.95 -1.37 5.00
N THR A 49 11.44 -0.18 5.39
CA THR A 49 10.63 0.86 6.04
C THR A 49 9.51 1.34 5.12
N GLU A 50 9.79 1.57 3.84
CA GLU A 50 8.76 1.97 2.88
C GLU A 50 7.74 0.85 2.61
N VAL A 51 8.16 -0.42 2.62
CA VAL A 51 7.24 -1.56 2.55
C VAL A 51 6.34 -1.61 3.79
N TRP A 52 6.90 -1.36 4.97
CA TRP A 52 6.14 -1.30 6.23
C TRP A 52 5.14 -0.15 6.22
N ILE A 53 5.55 1.07 5.83
CA ILE A 53 4.69 2.24 5.69
C ILE A 53 3.55 1.93 4.70
N ALA A 54 3.86 1.45 3.50
CA ALA A 54 2.86 1.11 2.49
C ALA A 54 1.87 0.04 2.98
N GLY A 55 2.31 -0.89 3.82
CA GLY A 55 1.43 -1.86 4.48
C GLY A 55 0.42 -1.21 5.42
N ASN A 56 0.87 -0.28 6.28
CA ASN A 56 -0.01 0.45 7.19
C ASN A 56 -1.00 1.35 6.44
N GLU A 57 -0.53 2.08 5.42
CA GLU A 57 -1.39 2.92 4.58
C GLU A 57 -2.49 2.12 3.88
N LEU A 58 -2.15 0.88 3.44
CA LEU A 58 -3.12 -0.01 2.82
C LEU A 58 -4.20 -0.47 3.81
N ILE A 59 -3.82 -0.74 5.06
CA ILE A 59 -4.77 -1.06 6.15
C ILE A 59 -5.69 0.15 6.40
N GLU A 60 -5.10 1.32 6.67
CA GLU A 60 -5.83 2.55 6.97
C GLU A 60 -6.84 2.92 5.87
N LEU A 61 -6.42 2.87 4.60
CA LEU A 61 -7.31 3.14 3.47
C LEU A 61 -8.41 2.09 3.33
N THR A 62 -8.11 0.82 3.58
CA THR A 62 -9.12 -0.26 3.52
C THR A 62 -10.18 -0.07 4.62
N GLU A 63 -9.75 0.26 5.84
CA GLU A 63 -10.63 0.56 6.97
C GLU A 63 -11.49 1.79 6.70
N ALA A 64 -10.96 2.79 5.99
CA ALA A 64 -11.71 3.96 5.54
C ALA A 64 -12.72 3.66 4.41
N GLY A 65 -12.73 2.45 3.86
CA GLY A 65 -13.68 2.00 2.84
C GLY A 65 -13.14 2.07 1.40
N PHE A 66 -11.83 2.16 1.20
CA PHE A 66 -11.25 1.96 -0.13
C PHE A 66 -11.18 0.47 -0.50
N LYS A 67 -11.38 0.16 -1.79
CA LYS A 67 -11.21 -1.18 -2.38
C LYS A 67 -9.85 -1.29 -3.04
N LEU A 68 -8.87 -1.86 -2.34
CA LEU A 68 -7.45 -1.84 -2.73
C LEU A 68 -6.84 -3.22 -2.98
N ASP A 69 -7.65 -4.24 -3.29
CA ASP A 69 -7.19 -5.63 -3.47
C ASP A 69 -6.03 -5.75 -4.48
N TRP A 70 -6.12 -5.01 -5.59
CA TRP A 70 -5.07 -5.00 -6.61
C TRP A 70 -3.76 -4.36 -6.13
N LEU A 71 -3.81 -3.35 -5.25
CA LEU A 71 -2.61 -2.78 -4.62
C LEU A 71 -2.04 -3.74 -3.58
N LYS A 72 -2.90 -4.45 -2.83
CA LYS A 72 -2.49 -5.48 -1.87
C LYS A 72 -1.68 -6.58 -2.56
N THR A 73 -2.19 -7.11 -3.67
CA THR A 73 -1.46 -8.09 -4.49
C THR A 73 -0.16 -7.53 -5.03
N LYS A 74 -0.13 -6.25 -5.44
CA LYS A 74 1.08 -5.61 -5.94
C LYS A 74 2.15 -5.44 -4.85
N LEU A 75 1.76 -5.06 -3.64
CA LEU A 75 2.67 -4.95 -2.49
C LEU A 75 3.22 -6.32 -2.08
N GLN A 76 2.38 -7.35 -2.07
CA GLN A 76 2.83 -8.73 -1.80
C GLN A 76 3.88 -9.21 -2.81
N LYS A 77 3.75 -8.87 -4.09
CA LYS A 77 4.76 -9.18 -5.12
C LYS A 77 6.09 -8.42 -4.94
N LYS A 78 6.11 -7.34 -4.16
CA LYS A 78 7.34 -6.60 -3.82
C LYS A 78 8.14 -7.29 -2.73
N LYS A 79 7.46 -7.96 -1.79
CA LYS A 79 8.09 -8.90 -0.86
C LYS A 79 8.37 -10.20 -1.61
N THR A 80 9.60 -10.37 -2.09
CA THR A 80 9.95 -11.59 -2.83
C THR A 80 10.33 -12.70 -1.85
N VAL A 81 10.34 -13.95 -2.30
CA VAL A 81 10.73 -15.13 -1.51
C VAL A 81 12.07 -14.93 -0.78
N SER A 82 12.98 -14.11 -1.31
CA SER A 82 14.23 -13.71 -0.66
C SER A 82 14.01 -13.00 0.69
N ASP A 83 13.06 -12.07 0.78
CA ASP A 83 12.75 -11.34 2.03
C ASP A 83 12.09 -12.28 3.06
N ILE A 84 11.29 -13.24 2.58
CA ILE A 84 10.67 -14.28 3.41
C ILE A 84 11.75 -15.24 3.94
N ILE A 85 12.72 -15.63 3.12
CA ILE A 85 13.87 -16.46 3.53
C ILE A 85 14.73 -15.72 4.55
N GLU A 86 14.97 -14.42 4.36
CA GLU A 86 15.81 -13.62 5.24
C GLU A 86 15.13 -13.36 6.59
N LEU A 87 13.83 -13.07 6.61
CA LEU A 87 13.02 -13.00 7.83
C LEU A 87 12.97 -14.35 8.56
N ASN A 88 12.81 -15.45 7.83
CA ASN A 88 12.80 -16.79 8.43
C ASN A 88 14.18 -17.16 8.99
N LYS A 89 15.28 -16.78 8.32
CA LYS A 89 16.64 -16.95 8.85
C LYS A 89 16.83 -16.16 10.15
N LYS A 90 16.41 -14.88 10.18
CA LYS A 90 16.55 -14.00 11.34
C LYS A 90 15.77 -14.51 12.55
N TRP A 91 14.53 -14.93 12.34
CA TRP A 91 13.69 -15.47 13.41
C TRP A 91 14.27 -16.78 13.98
N ASN A 92 14.80 -17.66 13.13
CA ASN A 92 15.44 -18.90 13.59
C ASN A 92 16.80 -18.68 14.29
N SER A 93 17.53 -17.61 13.95
CA SER A 93 18.77 -17.26 14.65
C SER A 93 18.55 -16.62 16.02
N GLU A 94 17.37 -16.06 16.28
CA GLU A 94 16.99 -15.48 17.57
C GLU A 94 16.42 -16.55 18.55
N GLN A 95 16.26 -17.79 18.09
CA GLN A 95 15.76 -18.94 18.88
C GLN A 95 16.88 -19.91 19.30
N VAL A 96 18.16 -19.56 19.10
CA VAL A 96 19.35 -20.32 19.50
C VAL A 96 20.17 -19.53 20.53
#